data_AF-A0A0K9NNI1-F1
#
_entry.id   AF-A0A0K9NNI1-F1
#
_cell.length_a   1.000
_cell.length_b   1.000
_cell.length_c   1.000
_cell.angle_alpha   90.00
_cell.angle_beta   90.00
_cell.angle_gamma   90.00
#
_symmetry.space_group_name_H-M   'P 1'
#
loop_
_entity.id
_entity.type
_entity.pdbx_description
1 polymer ?
#
loop_
_entity_poly.entity_id
_entity_poly.type
_entity_poly.pdbx_seq_one_letter_code
_entity_poly.pdbx_strand_id
1 'polypeptide(L)'
;MVTISVIKIYPAHLLSSATIHGSLHLPIALKPDPNYPDITNNNLSMETLNSFKGYGKVDVTENAEFRRKTRNRIIVIGISSVLLLLIVVGVAAGVVVTRRGYGGRSKTPTLPAVNISESIRSICAVTQYPDVCYSSMMEAVAADDDSDRRKGNYDAEQFFKISLQIAQGGFQRISQLPEQIAATVNDTRVKDALGVCTEMIDDSIDSLEESLDLLKPTPGQNTLTHFKIGSLRTYLSAVITNSYTCVDGFQDTKGNFGDKLQTSLRNSTQFASNSLAIVTKLLLVLEKSGIPLHRKLLATETMPYWVQSNSYARRLLQTSQAAPKADAIVDKKGQEPGQFQTIGEALESVPLKNATPFVIYVKAGTYVEDVLVTKKMWNVIMIGDGMDKTVISGSKNVVDGTPTFRTAPFIVEGRGFIGRDLGFINTAGPEKHQAVAVRTKADRAIFYRCSFDGYQDTLYTHSLRQFYRECDIHGTIDFIFGDASVVFQKCIIRPRQPLPNQLNTITAQGRSDPNENTGTSIQDCTISPLDVVNRPTFLGRPWKVYATTVVMNSNIGSVVDPKGWISWTGKTDPPATIFYAENQNTGPGANTVDRVQWAGYKPHMTPQEAQTYTTGPFLQGNDWLPESGVSYTL
;
A
#
# COMPACT_ATOMS: atom_id res chain seq x y z
N MET A 1 -32.38 17.33 48.10
CA MET A 1 -33.42 17.28 47.06
C MET A 1 -32.76 16.75 45.79
N VAL A 2 -33.29 15.68 45.22
CA VAL A 2 -32.74 15.02 44.02
C VAL A 2 -33.81 15.07 42.94
N THR A 3 -33.49 15.63 41.78
CA THR A 3 -34.43 15.77 40.67
C THR A 3 -34.08 14.77 39.58
N ILE A 4 -34.90 13.73 39.47
CA ILE A 4 -34.79 12.68 38.45
C ILE A 4 -35.31 13.23 37.12
N SER A 5 -34.67 12.87 36.00
CA SER A 5 -35.24 13.03 34.65
C SER A 5 -35.21 11.69 33.92
N VAL A 6 -36.32 11.40 33.22
CA VAL A 6 -36.75 10.04 32.93
C VAL A 6 -36.33 9.59 31.52
N ILE A 7 -35.79 8.38 31.45
CA ILE A 7 -35.51 7.67 30.19
C ILE A 7 -36.85 7.20 29.58
N LYS A 8 -37.12 7.55 28.31
CA LYS A 8 -38.26 7.04 27.55
C LYS A 8 -37.85 5.84 26.71
N ILE A 9 -38.46 4.69 27.00
CA ILE A 9 -38.43 3.47 26.18
C ILE A 9 -39.72 3.43 25.36
N TYR A 10 -39.66 2.98 24.11
CA TYR A 10 -40.84 2.55 23.33
C TYR A 10 -40.64 1.10 22.83
N PRO A 11 -41.73 0.31 22.68
CA PRO A 11 -41.65 -1.15 22.74
C PRO A 11 -41.72 -1.86 21.39
N ALA A 12 -41.45 -3.16 21.40
CA ALA A 12 -41.65 -4.08 20.28
C ALA A 12 -42.94 -4.89 20.43
N HIS A 13 -43.64 -5.12 19.32
CA HIS A 13 -44.62 -6.20 19.09
C HIS A 13 -44.45 -6.66 17.63
N LEU A 14 -44.07 -7.91 17.34
CA LEU A 14 -44.83 -9.18 17.41
C LEU A 14 -45.76 -9.43 16.20
N LEU A 15 -45.28 -10.32 15.32
CA LEU A 15 -45.97 -11.37 14.54
C LEU A 15 -47.39 -11.13 14.01
N SER A 16 -47.54 -11.27 12.69
CA SER A 16 -48.57 -12.17 12.14
C SER A 16 -48.18 -12.74 10.78
N SER A 17 -48.42 -14.04 10.61
CA SER A 17 -48.26 -14.79 9.37
C SER A 17 -49.62 -15.03 8.71
N ALA A 18 -49.74 -14.83 7.39
CA ALA A 18 -50.92 -15.24 6.64
C ALA A 18 -50.55 -15.81 5.26
N THR A 19 -50.87 -17.08 5.06
CA THR A 19 -50.89 -17.78 3.77
C THR A 19 -52.29 -18.35 3.60
N ILE A 20 -52.92 -18.26 2.42
CA ILE A 20 -53.84 -19.27 1.84
C ILE A 20 -54.30 -18.89 0.42
N HIS A 21 -54.59 -19.93 -0.37
CA HIS A 21 -54.94 -19.99 -1.79
C HIS A 21 -56.17 -19.17 -2.27
N GLY A 22 -56.27 -18.96 -3.60
CA GLY A 22 -57.55 -18.61 -4.23
C GLY A 22 -57.55 -18.16 -5.70
N SER A 23 -57.05 -19.00 -6.61
CA SER A 23 -57.37 -19.15 -8.05
C SER A 23 -58.53 -18.34 -8.69
N LEU A 24 -58.36 -17.78 -9.91
CA LEU A 24 -58.74 -18.42 -11.20
C LEU A 24 -58.44 -17.55 -12.47
N HIS A 25 -58.45 -18.21 -13.63
CA HIS A 25 -58.56 -17.71 -15.02
C HIS A 25 -57.37 -17.05 -15.76
N LEU A 26 -56.72 -17.89 -16.58
CA LEU A 26 -56.11 -17.58 -17.89
C LEU A 26 -57.16 -17.15 -18.93
N PRO A 27 -56.74 -16.52 -20.05
CA PRO A 27 -56.57 -17.33 -21.27
C PRO A 27 -55.24 -17.14 -22.01
N ILE A 28 -54.79 -18.20 -22.68
CA ILE A 28 -53.68 -18.20 -23.65
C ILE A 28 -54.23 -17.83 -25.04
N ALA A 29 -53.56 -16.93 -25.76
CA ALA A 29 -53.69 -16.79 -27.21
C ALA A 29 -52.47 -16.11 -27.83
N LEU A 30 -51.47 -16.90 -28.26
CA LEU A 30 -50.54 -16.49 -29.31
C LEU A 30 -50.38 -17.65 -30.30
N LYS A 31 -50.80 -17.42 -31.56
CA LYS A 31 -50.52 -18.29 -32.70
C LYS A 31 -49.40 -17.64 -33.54
N PRO A 32 -48.60 -18.43 -34.28
CA PRO A 32 -47.48 -17.94 -35.07
C PRO A 32 -47.92 -17.53 -36.48
N ASP A 33 -47.12 -16.69 -37.14
CA ASP A 33 -46.91 -16.74 -38.60
C ASP A 33 -45.62 -15.98 -38.99
N PRO A 34 -45.15 -15.96 -40.26
CA PRO A 34 -43.74 -16.23 -40.53
C PRO A 34 -43.04 -15.05 -41.24
N ASN A 35 -41.76 -15.21 -41.59
CA ASN A 35 -41.25 -14.93 -42.94
C ASN A 35 -39.75 -15.20 -43.01
N TYR A 36 -39.39 -16.26 -43.71
CA TYR A 36 -38.06 -16.54 -44.21
C TYR A 36 -38.21 -16.88 -45.69
N PRO A 37 -37.42 -16.29 -46.61
CA PRO A 37 -37.18 -16.88 -47.90
C PRO A 37 -35.79 -17.54 -47.94
N ASP A 38 -35.79 -18.83 -48.27
CA ASP A 38 -34.64 -19.71 -48.44
C ASP A 38 -34.19 -19.72 -49.90
N ILE A 39 -32.87 -19.65 -50.15
CA ILE A 39 -32.23 -20.12 -51.39
C ILE A 39 -30.90 -20.84 -51.05
N THR A 40 -30.98 -22.15 -50.79
CA THR A 40 -30.19 -23.27 -51.39
C THR A 40 -29.19 -22.89 -52.51
N ASN A 41 -28.06 -23.53 -52.84
CA ASN A 41 -27.27 -24.73 -52.49
C ASN A 41 -25.83 -24.47 -53.06
N ASN A 42 -24.75 -25.25 -52.94
CA ASN A 42 -24.45 -26.62 -52.48
C ASN A 42 -22.98 -26.59 -51.93
N ASN A 43 -22.14 -27.63 -51.73
CA ASN A 43 -22.14 -29.08 -52.00
C ASN A 43 -21.32 -29.82 -50.91
N LEU A 44 -21.60 -31.12 -50.77
CA LEU A 44 -20.98 -32.19 -49.97
C LEU A 44 -19.46 -32.08 -49.65
N SER A 45 -18.93 -32.65 -48.55
CA SER A 45 -19.10 -34.06 -48.13
C SER A 45 -19.12 -34.37 -46.62
N MET A 46 -19.91 -35.39 -46.24
CA MET A 46 -19.95 -36.04 -44.92
C MET A 46 -19.09 -37.31 -44.86
N GLU A 47 -18.48 -37.57 -43.70
CA GLU A 47 -18.48 -38.89 -43.02
C GLU A 47 -18.68 -38.62 -41.50
N THR A 48 -19.90 -38.69 -40.96
CA THR A 48 -20.58 -39.88 -40.39
C THR A 48 -19.89 -40.42 -39.12
N LEU A 49 -20.19 -39.88 -37.93
CA LEU A 49 -21.21 -40.35 -36.96
C LEU A 49 -21.05 -41.77 -36.38
N ASN A 50 -20.74 -41.83 -35.07
CA ASN A 50 -21.14 -42.80 -34.03
C ASN A 50 -20.46 -42.37 -32.71
N SER A 51 -21.00 -42.47 -31.49
CA SER A 51 -22.19 -43.13 -30.95
C SER A 51 -22.60 -42.47 -29.61
N PHE A 52 -23.90 -42.50 -29.26
CA PHE A 52 -24.40 -42.11 -27.93
C PHE A 52 -24.15 -43.22 -26.89
N LYS A 53 -23.52 -42.88 -25.75
CA LYS A 53 -23.56 -43.54 -24.43
C LYS A 53 -23.13 -42.46 -23.41
N GLY A 54 -23.69 -42.30 -22.22
CA GLY A 54 -24.37 -43.28 -21.37
C GLY A 54 -23.57 -43.44 -20.08
N TYR A 55 -23.93 -42.68 -19.04
CA TYR A 55 -23.38 -42.59 -17.67
C TYR A 55 -22.21 -43.52 -17.24
N GLY A 56 -21.16 -42.89 -16.71
CA GLY A 56 -20.60 -43.30 -15.41
C GLY A 56 -19.25 -44.03 -15.39
N LYS A 57 -18.22 -43.34 -14.89
CA LYS A 57 -17.37 -43.80 -13.77
C LYS A 57 -16.47 -42.66 -13.30
N VAL A 58 -16.73 -42.12 -12.10
CA VAL A 58 -15.72 -41.37 -11.35
C VAL A 58 -14.66 -42.37 -10.93
N ASP A 59 -13.38 -42.09 -11.20
CA ASP A 59 -12.34 -43.01 -10.78
C ASP A 59 -12.25 -43.06 -9.25
N VAL A 60 -12.46 -44.26 -8.69
CA VAL A 60 -12.51 -44.48 -7.25
C VAL A 60 -11.09 -44.48 -6.66
N THR A 61 -10.08 -44.79 -7.48
CA THR A 61 -8.67 -44.79 -7.10
C THR A 61 -8.10 -43.37 -6.95
N GLU A 62 -8.29 -42.46 -7.91
CA GLU A 62 -7.87 -41.05 -7.79
C GLU A 62 -8.52 -40.36 -6.59
N ASN A 63 -9.82 -40.56 -6.38
CA ASN A 63 -10.54 -40.00 -5.23
C ASN A 63 -10.17 -40.64 -3.88
N ALA A 64 -9.56 -41.82 -3.88
CA ALA A 64 -8.98 -42.44 -2.68
C ALA A 64 -7.56 -41.91 -2.41
N GLU A 65 -6.74 -41.71 -3.45
CA GLU A 65 -5.42 -41.09 -3.34
C GLU A 65 -5.48 -39.64 -2.87
N PHE A 66 -6.38 -38.83 -3.44
CA PHE A 66 -6.58 -37.44 -3.03
C PHE A 66 -7.05 -37.38 -1.57
N ARG A 67 -8.03 -38.22 -1.17
CA ARG A 67 -8.46 -38.29 0.23
C ARG A 67 -7.37 -38.82 1.17
N ARG A 68 -6.49 -39.71 0.73
CA ARG A 68 -5.33 -40.17 1.52
C ARG A 68 -4.28 -39.07 1.68
N LYS A 69 -3.94 -38.34 0.61
CA LYS A 69 -3.01 -37.18 0.65
C LYS A 69 -3.57 -36.04 1.52
N THR A 70 -4.85 -35.71 1.37
CA THR A 70 -5.52 -34.68 2.18
C THR A 70 -5.68 -35.09 3.64
N ARG A 71 -6.07 -36.36 3.93
CA ARG A 71 -6.09 -36.88 5.31
C ARG A 71 -4.71 -36.88 5.95
N ASN A 72 -3.66 -37.26 5.21
CA ASN A 72 -2.29 -37.19 5.72
C ASN A 72 -1.86 -35.74 5.99
N ARG A 73 -2.21 -34.77 5.14
CA ARG A 73 -1.97 -33.34 5.41
C ARG A 73 -2.73 -32.83 6.63
N ILE A 74 -3.99 -33.20 6.80
CA ILE A 74 -4.80 -32.84 7.99
C ILE A 74 -4.24 -33.49 9.26
N ILE A 75 -3.78 -34.74 9.20
CA ILE A 75 -3.10 -35.42 10.31
C ILE A 75 -1.78 -34.71 10.65
N VAL A 76 -0.96 -34.34 9.66
CA VAL A 76 0.29 -33.59 9.88
C VAL A 76 0.00 -32.22 10.51
N ILE A 77 -0.95 -31.45 9.96
CA ILE A 77 -1.36 -30.15 10.52
C ILE A 77 -1.88 -30.32 11.96
N GLY A 78 -2.74 -31.32 12.21
CA GLY A 78 -3.25 -31.62 13.55
C GLY A 78 -2.13 -31.99 14.54
N ILE A 79 -1.19 -32.86 14.14
CA ILE A 79 -0.03 -33.24 14.97
C ILE A 79 0.87 -32.02 15.22
N SER A 80 1.15 -31.19 14.21
CA SER A 80 1.92 -29.96 14.36
C SER A 80 1.23 -28.94 15.27
N SER A 81 -0.08 -28.77 15.16
CA SER A 81 -0.87 -27.89 16.04
C SER A 81 -0.94 -28.40 17.48
N VAL A 82 -1.06 -29.71 17.69
CA VAL A 82 -1.00 -30.33 19.02
C VAL A 82 0.41 -30.21 19.62
N LEU A 83 1.46 -30.44 18.84
CA LEU A 83 2.85 -30.21 19.28
C LEU A 83 3.09 -28.75 19.67
N LEU A 84 2.62 -27.80 18.86
CA LEU A 84 2.77 -26.37 19.15
C LEU A 84 1.97 -25.96 20.40
N LEU A 85 0.76 -26.49 20.59
CA LEU A 85 -0.01 -26.33 21.84
C LEU A 85 0.69 -26.96 23.05
N LEU A 86 1.28 -28.15 22.92
CA LEU A 86 2.02 -28.81 24.00
C LEU A 86 3.31 -28.05 24.35
N ILE A 87 3.99 -27.45 23.38
CA ILE A 87 5.14 -26.57 23.61
C ILE A 87 4.69 -25.29 24.33
N VAL A 88 3.61 -24.64 23.89
CA VAL A 88 3.07 -23.43 24.53
C VAL A 88 2.59 -23.72 25.97
N VAL A 89 1.89 -24.85 26.19
CA VAL A 89 1.48 -25.29 27.52
C VAL A 89 2.68 -25.70 28.38
N GLY A 90 3.72 -26.32 27.80
CA GLY A 90 4.96 -26.64 28.50
C GLY A 90 5.73 -25.41 28.95
N VAL A 91 5.82 -24.38 28.10
CA VAL A 91 6.40 -23.07 28.45
C VAL A 91 5.58 -22.37 29.53
N ALA A 92 4.25 -22.33 29.40
CA ALA A 92 3.36 -21.75 30.40
C ALA A 92 3.46 -22.48 31.75
N ALA A 93 3.48 -23.81 31.76
CA ALA A 93 3.65 -24.63 32.96
C ALA A 93 5.03 -24.43 33.60
N GLY A 94 6.11 -24.36 32.80
CA GLY A 94 7.46 -24.06 33.30
C GLY A 94 7.54 -22.69 34.00
N VAL A 95 6.88 -21.67 33.46
CA VAL A 95 6.80 -20.31 34.04
C VAL A 95 5.92 -20.27 35.31
N VAL A 96 4.94 -21.17 35.44
CA VAL A 96 4.08 -21.26 36.64
C VAL A 96 4.72 -22.10 37.75
N VAL A 97 5.40 -23.21 37.43
CA VAL A 97 6.08 -24.09 38.40
C VAL A 97 7.27 -23.38 39.03
N THR A 98 8.03 -22.60 38.25
CA THR A 98 9.12 -21.75 38.77
C THR A 98 8.68 -20.65 39.75
N ARG A 99 7.36 -20.39 39.89
CA ARG A 99 6.80 -19.39 40.83
C ARG A 99 6.13 -19.97 42.08
N ARG A 100 6.06 -21.29 42.27
CA ARG A 100 5.28 -21.91 43.38
C ARG A 100 6.06 -22.76 44.38
N GLY A 101 7.39 -22.84 44.29
CA GLY A 101 8.24 -23.61 45.21
C GLY A 101 9.32 -22.77 45.90
N TYR A 102 8.97 -22.00 46.93
CA TYR A 102 9.94 -21.35 47.82
C TYR A 102 9.66 -21.73 49.28
N GLY A 103 10.38 -22.74 49.78
CA GLY A 103 10.11 -23.35 51.09
C GLY A 103 10.95 -24.59 51.37
N GLY A 104 12.26 -24.56 51.07
CA GLY A 104 13.14 -25.72 51.29
C GLY A 104 14.61 -25.39 50.99
N ARG A 105 15.48 -25.59 51.98
CA ARG A 105 16.90 -25.21 51.94
C ARG A 105 17.77 -26.33 51.35
N SER A 106 18.17 -26.26 50.07
CA SER A 106 19.53 -26.64 49.60
C SER A 106 19.69 -26.53 48.08
N LYS A 107 20.93 -26.30 47.64
CA LYS A 107 21.47 -26.33 46.26
C LYS A 107 20.76 -25.44 45.22
N THR A 108 21.44 -24.34 44.87
CA THR A 108 21.16 -23.51 43.69
C THR A 108 21.19 -24.36 42.41
N PRO A 109 20.08 -24.46 41.65
CA PRO A 109 20.12 -24.94 40.29
C PRO A 109 20.57 -23.78 39.40
N THR A 110 21.74 -23.88 38.79
CA THR A 110 22.10 -23.02 37.66
C THR A 110 21.15 -23.33 36.51
N LEU A 111 20.30 -22.37 36.16
CA LEU A 111 19.52 -22.42 34.92
C LEU A 111 20.49 -22.54 33.74
N PRO A 112 20.25 -23.41 32.75
CA PRO A 112 21.08 -23.46 31.55
C PRO A 112 20.97 -22.13 30.80
N ALA A 113 22.12 -21.59 30.38
CA ALA A 113 22.16 -20.38 29.58
C ALA A 113 21.42 -20.60 28.25
N VAL A 114 20.58 -19.65 27.85
CA VAL A 114 19.91 -19.69 26.55
C VAL A 114 20.96 -19.56 25.46
N ASN A 115 20.98 -20.51 24.52
CA ASN A 115 21.93 -20.49 23.42
C ASN A 115 21.53 -19.41 22.41
N ILE A 116 22.33 -18.34 22.32
CA ILE A 116 22.10 -17.20 21.42
C ILE A 116 21.88 -17.65 19.96
N SER A 117 22.58 -18.71 19.52
CA SER A 117 22.41 -19.29 18.20
C SER A 117 20.98 -19.83 17.95
N GLU A 118 20.35 -20.43 18.97
CA GLU A 118 18.97 -20.92 18.89
C GLU A 118 17.95 -19.77 18.87
N SER A 119 18.20 -18.70 19.63
CA SER A 119 17.40 -17.47 19.59
C SER A 119 17.44 -16.84 18.20
N ILE A 120 18.63 -16.68 17.59
CA ILE A 120 18.77 -16.14 16.23
C ILE A 120 18.08 -17.05 15.21
N ARG A 121 18.21 -18.39 15.30
CA ARG A 121 17.48 -19.32 14.42
C ARG A 121 15.97 -19.15 14.51
N SER A 122 15.44 -19.02 15.74
CA SER A 122 14.00 -18.83 15.98
C SER A 122 13.48 -17.54 15.31
N ILE A 123 14.24 -16.44 15.43
CA ILE A 123 13.90 -15.14 14.82
C ILE A 123 14.04 -15.20 13.29
N CYS A 124 15.11 -15.80 12.78
CA CYS A 124 15.33 -15.92 11.34
C CYS A 124 14.34 -16.88 10.65
N ALA A 125 13.78 -17.86 11.36
CA ALA A 125 12.81 -18.81 10.81
C ALA A 125 11.50 -18.18 10.31
N VAL A 126 11.17 -16.94 10.72
CA VAL A 126 9.98 -16.23 10.20
C VAL A 126 10.29 -15.40 8.94
N THR A 127 11.56 -15.24 8.57
CA THR A 127 12.01 -14.33 7.49
C THR A 127 11.89 -14.93 6.09
N GLN A 128 12.06 -14.11 5.05
CA GLN A 128 12.10 -14.59 3.65
C GLN A 128 13.44 -15.26 3.32
N TYR A 129 14.53 -14.80 3.93
CA TYR A 129 15.88 -15.28 3.66
C TYR A 129 16.54 -15.77 4.96
N PRO A 130 16.07 -16.90 5.53
CA PRO A 130 16.46 -17.37 6.86
C PRO A 130 17.97 -17.63 7.01
N ASP A 131 18.62 -18.16 5.98
CA ASP A 131 20.07 -18.43 6.01
C ASP A 131 20.88 -17.13 6.01
N VAL A 132 20.45 -16.14 5.21
CA VAL A 132 21.06 -14.80 5.12
C VAL A 132 20.83 -14.00 6.40
N CYS A 133 19.65 -14.15 7.01
CA CYS A 133 19.36 -13.63 8.34
C CYS A 133 20.30 -14.24 9.39
N TYR A 134 20.41 -15.58 9.42
CA TYR A 134 21.17 -16.28 10.44
C TYR A 134 22.67 -15.96 10.34
N SER A 135 23.26 -16.00 9.14
CA SER A 135 24.69 -15.71 8.97
C SER A 135 25.03 -14.27 9.36
N SER A 136 24.27 -13.28 8.88
CA SER A 136 24.52 -11.86 9.17
C SER A 136 24.27 -11.50 10.63
N MET A 137 23.24 -12.06 11.28
CA MET A 137 22.99 -11.83 12.70
C MET A 137 24.04 -12.51 13.59
N MET A 138 24.52 -13.71 13.25
CA MET A 138 25.61 -14.36 13.98
C MET A 138 26.91 -13.55 13.88
N GLU A 139 27.24 -13.02 12.71
CA GLU A 139 28.41 -12.14 12.50
C GLU A 139 28.29 -10.85 13.32
N ALA A 140 27.14 -10.16 13.25
CA ALA A 140 26.92 -8.91 13.98
C ALA A 140 26.97 -9.09 15.51
N VAL A 141 26.39 -10.17 16.04
CA VAL A 141 26.41 -10.47 17.48
C VAL A 141 27.79 -10.91 17.96
N ALA A 142 28.58 -11.59 17.12
CA ALA A 142 29.97 -11.94 17.43
C ALA A 142 30.90 -10.70 17.45
N ALA A 143 30.52 -9.63 16.75
CA ALA A 143 31.25 -8.36 16.69
C ALA A 143 30.80 -7.33 17.75
N ASP A 144 29.78 -7.63 18.58
CA ASP A 144 29.30 -6.70 19.60
C ASP A 144 30.25 -6.67 20.82
N ASP A 145 30.91 -5.52 21.03
CA ASP A 145 31.89 -5.32 22.09
C ASP A 145 31.23 -4.94 23.44
N ASP A 146 29.90 -4.79 23.52
CA ASP A 146 29.17 -4.45 24.75
C ASP A 146 29.25 -5.58 25.80
N SER A 147 29.95 -5.31 26.91
CA SER A 147 30.19 -6.28 27.99
C SER A 147 28.93 -6.66 28.80
N ASP A 148 27.87 -5.85 28.77
CA ASP A 148 26.60 -6.20 29.42
C ASP A 148 25.75 -7.14 28.54
N ARG A 149 25.82 -7.01 27.21
CA ARG A 149 25.15 -7.93 26.27
C ARG A 149 25.82 -9.29 26.17
N ARG A 150 27.13 -9.39 26.45
CA ARG A 150 27.84 -10.67 26.62
C ARG A 150 27.27 -11.55 27.75
N LYS A 151 26.39 -11.02 28.62
CA LYS A 151 25.61 -11.81 29.60
C LYS A 151 24.45 -12.60 28.98
N GLY A 152 24.22 -12.49 27.66
CA GLY A 152 23.39 -13.40 26.88
C GLY A 152 21.88 -13.17 26.93
N ASN A 153 21.42 -12.04 27.48
CA ASN A 153 19.99 -11.72 27.59
C ASN A 153 19.53 -10.76 26.48
N TYR A 154 19.59 -11.22 25.23
CA TYR A 154 19.00 -10.53 24.09
C TYR A 154 17.49 -10.76 24.03
N ASP A 155 16.71 -9.68 24.02
CA ASP A 155 15.27 -9.74 23.73
C ASP A 155 14.96 -9.56 22.23
N ALA A 156 13.69 -9.73 21.86
CA ALA A 156 13.24 -9.61 20.47
C ALA A 156 13.41 -8.18 19.88
N GLU A 157 13.41 -7.14 20.72
CA GLU A 157 13.60 -5.76 20.29
C GLU A 157 15.08 -5.49 19.97
N GLN A 158 15.99 -6.00 20.79
CA GLN A 158 17.44 -5.93 20.55
C GLN A 158 17.84 -6.69 19.27
N PHE A 159 17.33 -7.90 19.07
CA PHE A 159 17.57 -8.65 17.83
C PHE A 159 17.01 -7.96 16.58
N PHE A 160 15.82 -7.34 16.68
CA PHE A 160 15.27 -6.53 15.59
C PHE A 160 16.11 -5.27 15.33
N LYS A 161 16.60 -4.59 16.37
CA LYS A 161 17.53 -3.46 16.22
C LYS A 161 18.81 -3.87 15.49
N ILE A 162 19.38 -5.04 15.82
CA ILE A 162 20.56 -5.58 15.11
C ILE A 162 20.22 -5.86 13.64
N SER A 163 19.05 -6.41 13.32
CA SER A 163 18.66 -6.63 11.92
C SER A 163 18.54 -5.33 11.12
N LEU A 164 18.03 -4.26 11.72
CA LEU A 164 18.01 -2.92 11.13
C LEU A 164 19.42 -2.37 10.86
N GLN A 165 20.35 -2.52 11.82
CA GLN A 165 21.74 -2.09 11.67
C GLN A 165 22.48 -2.86 10.56
N ILE A 166 22.22 -4.17 10.42
CA ILE A 166 22.74 -5.00 9.32
C ILE A 166 22.22 -4.49 7.97
N ALA A 167 20.92 -4.17 7.87
CA ALA A 167 20.35 -3.61 6.66
C ALA A 167 20.95 -2.23 6.32
N GLN A 168 21.06 -1.34 7.30
CA GLN A 168 21.64 0.00 7.14
C GLN A 168 23.09 -0.07 6.66
N GLY A 169 23.94 -0.88 7.32
CA GLY A 169 25.31 -1.14 6.90
C GLY A 169 25.41 -1.85 5.55
N GLY A 170 24.38 -2.58 5.13
CA GLY A 170 24.23 -3.10 3.76
C GLY A 170 24.14 -1.96 2.73
N PHE A 171 23.20 -1.03 2.90
CA PHE A 171 23.01 0.10 1.97
C PHE A 171 24.18 1.10 2.03
N GLN A 172 24.72 1.41 3.21
CA GLN A 172 25.88 2.31 3.37
C GLN A 172 27.13 1.80 2.64
N ARG A 173 27.32 0.48 2.51
CA ARG A 173 28.46 -0.10 1.76
C ARG A 173 28.35 0.05 0.24
N ILE A 174 27.16 0.36 -0.29
CA ILE A 174 26.89 0.45 -1.74
C ILE A 174 26.40 1.84 -2.20
N SER A 175 26.24 2.81 -1.30
CA SER A 175 25.70 4.15 -1.63
C SER A 175 26.52 4.89 -2.69
N GLN A 176 27.84 4.74 -2.68
CA GLN A 176 28.72 5.36 -3.67
C GLN A 176 28.77 4.62 -5.02
N LEU A 177 28.22 3.40 -5.11
CA LEU A 177 28.35 2.56 -6.31
C LEU A 177 27.69 3.19 -7.56
N PRO A 178 26.46 3.76 -7.51
CA PRO A 178 25.86 4.35 -8.70
C PRO A 178 26.65 5.56 -9.21
N GLU A 179 27.19 6.38 -8.31
CA GLU A 179 28.03 7.54 -8.66
C GLU A 179 29.37 7.11 -9.30
N GLN A 180 30.03 6.10 -8.73
CA GLN A 180 31.26 5.51 -9.29
C GLN A 180 31.02 4.96 -10.70
N ILE A 181 29.88 4.31 -10.94
CA ILE A 181 29.49 3.85 -12.29
C ILE A 181 29.21 5.06 -13.19
N ALA A 182 28.48 6.08 -12.72
CA ALA A 182 28.10 7.25 -13.51
C ALA A 182 29.33 8.05 -14.01
N ALA A 183 30.41 8.08 -13.23
CA ALA A 183 31.69 8.67 -13.62
C ALA A 183 32.38 7.95 -14.81
N THR A 184 32.04 6.68 -15.07
CA THR A 184 32.65 5.85 -16.14
C THR A 184 31.79 5.75 -17.41
N VAL A 185 30.57 6.27 -17.37
CA VAL A 185 29.57 6.16 -18.44
C VAL A 185 29.43 7.50 -19.19
N ASN A 186 29.09 7.45 -20.48
CA ASN A 186 28.79 8.64 -21.30
C ASN A 186 27.32 8.77 -21.70
N ASP A 187 26.51 7.71 -21.57
CA ASP A 187 25.08 7.73 -21.88
C ASP A 187 24.31 8.50 -20.79
N THR A 188 23.63 9.58 -21.18
CA THR A 188 22.88 10.45 -20.27
C THR A 188 21.70 9.73 -19.61
N ARG A 189 20.97 8.87 -20.34
CA ARG A 189 19.81 8.13 -19.78
C ARG A 189 20.28 7.16 -18.70
N VAL A 190 21.45 6.54 -18.89
CA VAL A 190 22.10 5.72 -17.86
C VAL A 190 22.54 6.56 -16.66
N LYS A 191 23.10 7.77 -16.87
CA LYS A 191 23.45 8.69 -15.76
C LYS A 191 22.23 9.12 -14.95
N ASP A 192 21.13 9.46 -15.60
CA ASP A 192 19.90 9.88 -14.92
C ASP A 192 19.29 8.71 -14.13
N ALA A 193 19.30 7.49 -14.68
CA ALA A 193 18.90 6.28 -13.96
C ALA A 193 19.81 5.98 -12.75
N LEU A 194 21.13 6.18 -12.88
CA LEU A 194 22.09 6.06 -11.77
C LEU A 194 21.83 7.13 -10.70
N GLY A 195 21.51 8.37 -11.08
CA GLY A 195 21.14 9.44 -10.16
C GLY A 195 19.86 9.16 -9.38
N VAL A 196 18.85 8.55 -10.02
CA VAL A 196 17.65 8.02 -9.33
C VAL A 196 18.04 6.89 -8.38
N CYS A 197 18.97 6.00 -8.77
CA CYS A 197 19.43 4.93 -7.89
C CYS A 197 20.17 5.45 -6.64
N THR A 198 21.05 6.46 -6.77
CA THR A 198 21.69 7.12 -5.61
C THR A 198 20.64 7.63 -4.64
N GLU A 199 19.67 8.39 -5.14
CA GLU A 199 18.54 8.94 -4.38
C GLU A 199 17.74 7.84 -3.66
N MET A 200 17.52 6.69 -4.31
CA MET A 200 16.83 5.54 -3.71
C MET A 200 17.66 4.84 -2.62
N ILE A 201 18.98 4.77 -2.75
CA ILE A 201 19.84 4.20 -1.69
C ILE A 201 19.88 5.14 -0.49
N ASP A 202 20.06 6.44 -0.69
CA ASP A 202 20.10 7.43 0.39
C ASP A 202 18.77 7.48 1.16
N ASP A 203 17.63 7.50 0.47
CA ASP A 203 16.32 7.44 1.12
C ASP A 203 16.04 6.10 1.83
N SER A 204 16.73 5.03 1.43
CA SER A 204 16.68 3.74 2.15
C SER A 204 17.48 3.79 3.45
N ILE A 205 18.63 4.47 3.45
CA ILE A 205 19.43 4.72 4.66
C ILE A 205 18.62 5.60 5.63
N ASP A 206 18.06 6.72 5.17
CA ASP A 206 17.18 7.60 5.97
C ASP A 206 15.99 6.83 6.58
N SER A 207 15.35 5.94 5.81
CA SER A 207 14.20 5.13 6.28
C SER A 207 14.61 4.11 7.35
N LEU A 208 15.82 3.59 7.29
CA LEU A 208 16.40 2.69 8.30
C LEU A 208 16.83 3.47 9.56
N GLU A 209 17.32 4.70 9.41
CA GLU A 209 17.63 5.61 10.52
C GLU A 209 16.38 6.03 11.28
N GLU A 210 15.32 6.45 10.59
CA GLU A 210 14.02 6.73 11.20
C GLU A 210 13.44 5.49 11.90
N SER A 211 13.68 4.29 11.37
CA SER A 211 13.28 3.03 12.01
C SER A 211 14.07 2.75 13.30
N LEU A 212 15.38 3.01 13.32
CA LEU A 212 16.22 2.91 14.51
C LEU A 212 15.84 3.97 15.57
N ASP A 213 15.44 5.16 15.14
CA ASP A 213 15.01 6.25 16.00
C ASP A 213 13.68 5.97 16.70
N LEU A 214 12.73 5.30 16.02
CA LEU A 214 11.47 4.84 16.65
C LEU A 214 11.69 3.87 17.82
N LEU A 215 12.80 3.13 17.82
CA LEU A 215 13.21 2.20 18.89
C LEU A 215 13.97 2.88 20.04
N LYS A 216 14.26 4.18 19.99
CA LYS A 216 14.91 4.88 21.11
C LYS A 216 13.95 4.93 22.33
N PRO A 217 14.40 4.52 23.53
CA PRO A 217 13.55 4.52 24.71
C PRO A 217 13.15 5.95 25.08
N THR A 218 11.85 6.18 25.23
CA THR A 218 11.28 7.49 25.62
C THR A 218 10.80 7.39 27.07
N PRO A 219 11.27 8.26 28.00
CA PRO A 219 10.86 8.19 29.40
C PRO A 219 9.34 8.21 29.58
N GLY A 220 8.81 7.18 30.24
CA GLY A 220 7.36 7.05 30.52
C GLY A 220 6.50 6.50 29.38
N GLN A 221 7.06 6.08 28.24
CA GLN A 221 6.31 5.45 27.14
C GLN A 221 6.80 4.03 26.85
N ASN A 222 5.88 3.15 26.41
CA ASN A 222 6.24 1.83 25.88
C ASN A 222 7.06 1.99 24.59
N THR A 223 8.16 1.24 24.46
CA THR A 223 9.05 1.36 23.30
C THR A 223 8.38 0.94 22.00
N LEU A 224 7.55 -0.10 22.03
CA LEU A 224 6.82 -0.66 20.89
C LEU A 224 5.30 -0.56 21.11
N THR A 225 4.65 0.40 20.44
CA THR A 225 3.18 0.50 20.33
C THR A 225 2.72 0.01 18.95
N HIS A 226 1.43 -0.33 18.80
CA HIS A 226 0.85 -0.66 17.49
C HIS A 226 1.17 0.40 16.42
N PHE A 227 1.07 1.69 16.77
CA PHE A 227 1.40 2.77 15.84
C PHE A 227 2.88 2.79 15.40
N LYS A 228 3.80 2.56 16.34
CA LYS A 228 5.24 2.44 16.04
C LYS A 228 5.54 1.21 15.19
N ILE A 229 4.97 0.05 15.50
CA ILE A 229 5.13 -1.19 14.72
C ILE A 229 4.64 -1.00 13.29
N GLY A 230 3.47 -0.37 13.09
CA GLY A 230 2.97 -0.04 11.75
C GLY A 230 3.86 0.98 11.00
N SER A 231 4.43 1.96 11.70
CA SER A 231 5.37 2.92 11.11
C SER A 231 6.71 2.26 10.72
N LEU A 232 7.24 1.35 11.54
CA LEU A 232 8.41 0.52 11.23
C LEU A 232 8.17 -0.34 9.97
N ARG A 233 7.00 -0.97 9.84
CA ARG A 233 6.60 -1.71 8.62
C ARG A 233 6.52 -0.79 7.41
N THR A 234 5.97 0.40 7.58
CA THR A 234 5.83 1.41 6.50
C THR A 234 7.19 1.87 5.97
N TYR A 235 8.14 2.18 6.86
CA TYR A 235 9.49 2.61 6.48
C TYR A 235 10.30 1.46 5.86
N LEU A 236 10.20 0.25 6.42
CA LEU A 236 10.87 -0.93 5.85
C LEU A 236 10.30 -1.36 4.50
N SER A 237 8.99 -1.18 4.27
CA SER A 237 8.40 -1.39 2.93
C SER A 237 8.96 -0.37 1.94
N ALA A 238 9.05 0.91 2.32
CA ALA A 238 9.66 1.94 1.46
C ALA A 238 11.13 1.64 1.09
N VAL A 239 11.91 0.98 1.96
CA VAL A 239 13.27 0.49 1.61
C VAL A 239 13.22 -0.55 0.49
N ILE A 240 12.25 -1.47 0.52
CA ILE A 240 12.05 -2.47 -0.55
C ILE A 240 11.62 -1.78 -1.83
N THR A 241 10.62 -0.88 -1.77
CA THR A 241 10.18 -0.07 -2.92
C THR A 241 11.34 0.70 -3.57
N ASN A 242 12.19 1.33 -2.76
CA ASN A 242 13.37 2.08 -3.22
C ASN A 242 14.35 1.18 -3.97
N SER A 243 14.68 -0.01 -3.42
CA SER A 243 15.54 -1.00 -4.08
C SER A 243 15.03 -1.40 -5.47
N TYR A 244 13.73 -1.67 -5.59
CA TYR A 244 13.13 -2.00 -6.90
C TYR A 244 13.11 -0.78 -7.84
N THR A 245 12.79 0.41 -7.33
CA THR A 245 12.77 1.66 -8.13
C THR A 245 14.14 2.01 -8.71
N CYS A 246 15.24 1.79 -7.96
CA CYS A 246 16.59 1.89 -8.52
C CYS A 246 16.76 0.99 -9.75
N VAL A 247 16.40 -0.30 -9.64
CA VAL A 247 16.60 -1.28 -10.73
C VAL A 247 15.66 -1.01 -11.91
N ASP A 248 14.40 -0.64 -11.65
CA ASP A 248 13.41 -0.35 -12.69
C ASP A 248 13.75 0.90 -13.51
N GLY A 249 14.50 1.85 -12.94
CA GLY A 249 15.01 3.02 -13.66
C GLY A 249 15.88 2.68 -14.88
N PHE A 250 16.36 1.43 -15.00
CA PHE A 250 17.20 0.96 -16.11
C PHE A 250 16.43 0.27 -17.24
N GLN A 251 15.10 0.06 -17.13
CA GLN A 251 14.33 -0.74 -18.11
C GLN A 251 14.44 -0.24 -19.56
N ASP A 252 14.55 1.08 -19.77
CA ASP A 252 14.71 1.69 -21.10
C ASP A 252 16.18 2.02 -21.46
N THR A 253 17.14 1.59 -20.65
CA THR A 253 18.57 1.90 -20.86
C THR A 253 19.27 0.84 -21.70
N LYS A 254 20.40 1.18 -22.31
CA LYS A 254 21.24 0.23 -23.05
C LYS A 254 22.27 -0.41 -22.12
N GLY A 255 22.45 -1.73 -22.23
CA GLY A 255 23.43 -2.50 -21.48
C GLY A 255 22.85 -3.21 -20.25
N ASN A 256 23.72 -3.67 -19.35
CA ASN A 256 23.35 -4.51 -18.20
C ASN A 256 23.56 -3.80 -16.84
N PHE A 257 23.37 -2.48 -16.79
CA PHE A 257 23.55 -1.69 -15.57
C PHE A 257 22.51 -2.05 -14.50
N GLY A 258 21.25 -2.28 -14.90
CA GLY A 258 20.18 -2.76 -14.01
C GLY A 258 20.53 -4.10 -13.35
N ASP A 259 20.97 -5.10 -14.13
CA ASP A 259 21.35 -6.43 -13.59
C ASP A 259 22.53 -6.35 -12.62
N LYS A 260 23.53 -5.51 -12.93
CA LYS A 260 24.68 -5.25 -12.05
C LYS A 260 24.25 -4.64 -10.73
N LEU A 261 23.44 -3.58 -10.77
CA LEU A 261 22.94 -2.92 -9.56
C LEU A 261 22.01 -3.84 -8.77
N GLN A 262 21.14 -4.61 -9.43
CA GLN A 262 20.31 -5.62 -8.76
C GLN A 262 21.18 -6.65 -8.03
N THR A 263 22.28 -7.10 -8.64
CA THR A 263 23.23 -8.02 -8.02
C THR A 263 23.89 -7.39 -6.78
N SER A 264 24.32 -6.13 -6.86
CA SER A 264 24.91 -5.39 -5.73
C SER A 264 23.92 -5.06 -4.61
N LEU A 265 22.68 -4.72 -4.95
CA LEU A 265 21.58 -4.41 -4.02
C LEU A 265 20.99 -5.65 -3.34
N ARG A 266 21.24 -6.85 -3.87
CA ARG A 266 20.59 -8.09 -3.45
C ARG A 266 20.70 -8.32 -1.94
N ASN A 267 21.91 -8.30 -1.38
CA ASN A 267 22.11 -8.58 0.04
C ASN A 267 21.44 -7.53 0.93
N SER A 268 21.61 -6.24 0.62
CA SER A 268 21.00 -5.11 1.34
C SER A 268 19.47 -5.18 1.35
N THR A 269 18.88 -5.52 0.20
CA THR A 269 17.43 -5.73 0.06
C THR A 269 16.94 -6.96 0.83
N GLN A 270 17.71 -8.05 0.84
CA GLN A 270 17.42 -9.25 1.65
C GLN A 270 17.50 -8.96 3.16
N PHE A 271 18.46 -8.15 3.62
CA PHE A 271 18.54 -7.73 5.02
C PHE A 271 17.34 -6.86 5.43
N ALA A 272 16.91 -5.93 4.57
CA ALA A 272 15.70 -5.13 4.80
C ALA A 272 14.43 -6.00 4.83
N SER A 273 14.29 -6.95 3.91
CA SER A 273 13.17 -7.91 3.86
C SER A 273 13.13 -8.79 5.13
N ASN A 274 14.29 -9.24 5.60
CA ASN A 274 14.39 -9.99 6.86
C ASN A 274 13.93 -9.14 8.06
N SER A 275 14.36 -7.87 8.15
CA SER A 275 13.88 -6.94 9.18
C SER A 275 12.36 -6.72 9.09
N LEU A 276 11.83 -6.51 7.88
CA LEU A 276 10.40 -6.33 7.61
C LEU A 276 9.58 -7.54 8.05
N ALA A 277 10.08 -8.76 7.81
CA ALA A 277 9.46 -9.99 8.26
C ALA A 277 9.50 -10.14 9.79
N ILE A 278 10.60 -9.77 10.46
CA ILE A 278 10.73 -9.81 11.93
C ILE A 278 9.68 -8.88 12.58
N VAL A 279 9.59 -7.61 12.16
CA VAL A 279 8.59 -6.69 12.74
C VAL A 279 7.16 -7.13 12.45
N THR A 280 6.90 -7.70 11.26
CA THR A 280 5.56 -8.12 10.82
C THR A 280 5.08 -9.40 11.49
N LYS A 281 5.95 -10.40 11.69
CA LYS A 281 5.56 -11.74 12.17
C LYS A 281 5.91 -12.00 13.63
N LEU A 282 6.90 -11.32 14.20
CA LEU A 282 7.28 -11.46 15.61
C LEU A 282 6.69 -10.33 16.45
N LEU A 283 7.07 -9.07 16.18
CA LEU A 283 6.70 -7.95 17.06
C LEU A 283 5.18 -7.66 17.05
N LEU A 284 4.55 -7.67 15.86
CA LEU A 284 3.08 -7.53 15.74
C LEU A 284 2.32 -8.67 16.44
N VAL A 285 2.84 -9.89 16.44
CA VAL A 285 2.18 -11.05 17.08
C VAL A 285 2.34 -10.98 18.60
N LEU A 286 3.52 -10.60 19.11
CA LEU A 286 3.75 -10.40 20.54
C LEU A 286 2.86 -9.29 21.12
N GLU A 287 2.72 -8.17 20.40
CA GLU A 287 1.83 -7.06 20.74
C GLU A 287 0.36 -7.51 20.82
N LYS A 288 -0.15 -8.16 19.77
CA LYS A 288 -1.51 -8.72 19.74
C LYS A 288 -1.77 -9.82 20.77
N SER A 289 -0.74 -10.56 21.18
CA SER A 289 -0.86 -11.61 22.21
C SER A 289 -0.93 -11.06 23.63
N GLY A 290 -0.78 -9.74 23.82
CA GLY A 290 -0.82 -9.11 25.15
C GLY A 290 0.34 -9.50 26.07
N ILE A 291 1.39 -10.14 25.54
CA ILE A 291 2.59 -10.52 26.28
C ILE A 291 3.42 -9.24 26.46
N PRO A 292 3.57 -8.69 27.69
CA PRO A 292 4.19 -7.39 27.87
C PRO A 292 5.69 -7.49 27.61
N LEU A 293 6.15 -6.89 26.51
CA LEU A 293 7.57 -6.81 26.18
C LEU A 293 8.36 -6.06 27.27
N HIS A 294 7.78 -5.05 27.91
CA HIS A 294 8.30 -4.40 29.13
C HIS A 294 7.17 -4.10 30.14
N ARG A 295 7.54 -3.86 31.40
CA ARG A 295 6.64 -3.77 32.58
C ARG A 295 5.67 -2.57 32.47
N LYS A 296 4.36 -2.83 32.42
CA LYS A 296 3.32 -1.78 32.51
C LYS A 296 3.49 -0.94 33.78
N LEU A 297 3.88 0.33 33.63
CA LEU A 297 3.45 1.38 34.55
C LEU A 297 2.14 1.97 34.00
N LEU A 298 1.23 2.35 34.90
CA LEU A 298 -0.01 3.03 34.53
C LEU A 298 0.30 4.47 34.08
N ALA A 299 0.60 4.65 32.80
CA ALA A 299 0.43 5.94 32.16
C ALA A 299 -1.08 6.19 32.04
N THR A 300 -1.55 7.27 32.65
CA THR A 300 -2.87 7.83 32.35
C THR A 300 -2.93 8.17 30.86
N GLU A 301 -4.10 8.03 30.24
CA GLU A 301 -4.34 8.40 28.84
C GLU A 301 -4.33 9.92 28.64
N THR A 302 -3.15 10.53 28.79
CA THR A 302 -2.90 11.90 28.34
C THR A 302 -2.52 11.85 26.86
N MET A 303 -3.43 12.36 26.03
CA MET A 303 -3.22 12.52 24.59
C MET A 303 -1.85 13.19 24.34
N PRO A 304 -0.95 12.60 23.52
CA PRO A 304 0.39 13.13 23.31
C PRO A 304 0.39 14.61 22.89
N TYR A 305 1.42 15.36 23.27
CA TYR A 305 1.51 16.80 23.01
C TYR A 305 1.31 17.19 21.52
N TRP A 306 1.75 16.34 20.59
CA TRP A 306 1.55 16.55 19.15
C TRP A 306 0.08 16.48 18.71
N VAL A 307 -0.78 15.74 19.43
CA VAL A 307 -2.22 15.64 19.12
C VAL A 307 -3.00 16.88 19.60
N GLN A 308 -2.43 17.70 20.49
CA GLN A 308 -3.10 18.86 21.07
C GLN A 308 -2.93 20.15 20.24
N SER A 309 -1.99 20.20 19.30
CA SER A 309 -1.61 21.44 18.58
C SER A 309 -2.41 21.71 17.30
N ASN A 310 -2.90 20.68 16.59
CA ASN A 310 -3.40 20.82 15.21
C ASN A 310 -4.87 21.24 15.02
N SER A 311 -5.47 21.94 16.00
CA SER A 311 -6.81 22.54 15.84
C SER A 311 -6.89 23.57 14.70
N TYR A 312 -5.75 24.10 14.23
CA TYR A 312 -5.65 25.07 13.16
C TYR A 312 -5.84 24.45 11.76
N ALA A 313 -5.12 23.36 11.44
CA ALA A 313 -5.28 22.63 10.18
C ALA A 313 -6.75 22.21 9.98
N ARG A 314 -7.36 21.62 11.03
CA ARG A 314 -8.79 21.26 11.03
C ARG A 314 -9.71 22.42 10.70
N ARG A 315 -9.52 23.61 11.30
CA ARG A 315 -10.34 24.81 11.00
C ARG A 315 -10.14 25.29 9.57
N LEU A 316 -8.91 25.27 9.05
CA LEU A 316 -8.63 25.63 7.67
C LEU A 316 -9.33 24.68 6.70
N LEU A 317 -9.14 23.36 6.82
CA LEU A 317 -9.69 22.38 5.89
C LEU A 317 -11.23 22.29 5.90
N GLN A 318 -11.88 22.75 6.98
CA GLN A 318 -13.34 22.82 7.11
C GLN A 318 -13.96 24.13 6.58
N THR A 319 -13.17 25.19 6.34
CA THR A 319 -13.68 26.50 5.88
C THR A 319 -13.80 26.55 4.36
N SER A 320 -14.94 27.04 3.86
CA SER A 320 -15.33 26.95 2.43
C SER A 320 -15.35 28.27 1.64
N GLN A 321 -15.29 29.46 2.28
CA GLN A 321 -15.62 30.73 1.61
C GLN A 321 -14.76 31.96 1.96
N ALA A 322 -13.67 31.81 2.72
CA ALA A 322 -12.71 32.88 2.97
C ALA A 322 -11.29 32.43 2.59
N ALA A 323 -10.47 33.36 2.09
CA ALA A 323 -9.05 33.09 1.84
C ALA A 323 -8.39 32.56 3.13
N PRO A 324 -7.63 31.46 3.07
CA PRO A 324 -7.04 30.88 4.27
C PRO A 324 -6.02 31.85 4.86
N LYS A 325 -5.93 31.92 6.20
CA LYS A 325 -4.80 32.56 6.83
C LYS A 325 -3.55 31.73 6.50
N ALA A 326 -2.67 32.29 5.70
CA ALA A 326 -1.47 31.65 5.19
C ALA A 326 -0.20 32.27 5.79
N ASP A 327 0.86 31.48 5.84
CA ASP A 327 2.21 31.92 6.23
C ASP A 327 2.99 32.44 4.99
N ALA A 328 2.68 31.89 3.81
CA ALA A 328 3.13 32.38 2.51
C ALA A 328 1.96 32.45 1.51
N ILE A 329 1.96 33.47 0.64
CA ILE A 329 0.99 33.60 -0.45
C ILE A 329 1.76 33.68 -1.78
N VAL A 330 1.27 32.93 -2.77
CA VAL A 330 1.75 32.95 -4.15
C VAL A 330 0.70 33.64 -5.02
N ASP A 331 1.10 34.74 -5.67
CA ASP A 331 0.34 35.45 -6.70
C ASP A 331 1.18 35.56 -7.98
N LYS A 332 0.89 34.71 -8.97
CA LYS A 332 1.57 34.75 -10.28
C LYS A 332 1.53 36.12 -10.96
N LYS A 333 0.54 36.97 -10.65
CA LYS A 333 0.41 38.31 -11.24
C LYS A 333 1.21 39.38 -10.48
N GLY A 334 1.72 39.07 -9.29
CA GLY A 334 2.47 39.99 -8.44
C GLY A 334 1.72 41.27 -8.10
N GLN A 335 0.38 41.23 -8.00
CA GLN A 335 -0.43 42.45 -7.81
C GLN A 335 -0.57 42.85 -6.34
N GLU A 336 -0.31 41.93 -5.41
CA GLU A 336 -0.29 42.21 -3.98
C GLU A 336 1.17 42.33 -3.47
N PRO A 337 1.58 43.50 -2.92
CA PRO A 337 2.94 43.71 -2.44
C PRO A 337 3.34 42.73 -1.32
N GLY A 338 4.54 42.16 -1.43
CA GLY A 338 5.10 41.25 -0.41
C GLY A 338 4.67 39.78 -0.53
N GLN A 339 4.18 39.36 -1.69
CA GLN A 339 3.85 37.96 -2.01
C GLN A 339 4.88 37.36 -2.99
N PHE A 340 4.96 36.03 -3.02
CA PHE A 340 5.80 35.28 -3.96
C PHE A 340 5.13 35.19 -5.34
N GLN A 341 5.91 35.08 -6.42
CA GLN A 341 5.34 34.91 -7.77
C GLN A 341 5.28 33.44 -8.20
N THR A 342 6.17 32.61 -7.64
CA THR A 342 6.28 31.17 -7.91
C THR A 342 6.00 30.34 -6.66
N ILE A 343 5.69 29.06 -6.84
CA ILE A 343 5.53 28.11 -5.74
C ILE A 343 6.90 27.73 -5.17
N GLY A 344 7.94 27.67 -6.02
CA GLY A 344 9.32 27.46 -5.60
C GLY A 344 9.81 28.46 -4.56
N GLU A 345 9.69 29.77 -4.82
CA GLU A 345 10.10 30.83 -3.88
C GLU A 345 9.37 30.72 -2.53
N ALA A 346 8.07 30.40 -2.54
CA ALA A 346 7.31 30.21 -1.31
C ALA A 346 7.78 28.99 -0.50
N LEU A 347 8.20 27.92 -1.17
CA LEU A 347 8.77 26.74 -0.50
C LEU A 347 10.13 27.03 0.14
N GLU A 348 10.95 27.93 -0.41
CA GLU A 348 12.21 28.35 0.21
C GLU A 348 12.01 29.03 1.58
N SER A 349 10.82 29.61 1.82
CA SER A 349 10.46 30.22 3.12
C SER A 349 10.04 29.20 4.20
N VAL A 350 9.86 27.92 3.85
CA VAL A 350 9.39 26.87 4.78
C VAL A 350 10.48 26.51 5.80
N PRO A 351 10.22 26.62 7.12
CA PRO A 351 11.16 26.17 8.14
C PRO A 351 11.45 24.66 8.05
N LEU A 352 12.72 24.29 8.09
CA LEU A 352 13.12 22.89 7.98
C LEU A 352 12.69 22.07 9.21
N LYS A 353 12.15 20.88 8.96
CA LYS A 353 11.59 19.94 9.94
C LYS A 353 10.56 20.60 10.89
N ASN A 354 9.74 21.51 10.37
CA ASN A 354 8.77 22.25 11.16
C ASN A 354 7.78 21.32 11.89
N ALA A 355 7.60 21.53 13.19
CA ALA A 355 6.69 20.75 14.03
C ALA A 355 5.23 21.22 13.93
N THR A 356 5.00 22.48 13.54
CA THR A 356 3.67 23.03 13.26
C THR A 356 3.42 23.05 11.75
N PRO A 357 2.16 23.09 11.30
CA PRO A 357 1.87 23.31 9.89
C PRO A 357 2.44 24.65 9.38
N PHE A 358 2.87 24.66 8.12
CA PHE A 358 3.20 25.89 7.37
C PHE A 358 2.28 26.00 6.16
N VAL A 359 1.50 27.07 6.07
CA VAL A 359 0.42 27.20 5.09
C VAL A 359 0.84 28.07 3.91
N ILE A 360 0.87 27.48 2.73
CA ILE A 360 1.08 28.17 1.45
C ILE A 360 -0.26 28.29 0.74
N TYR A 361 -0.73 29.51 0.51
CA TYR A 361 -1.92 29.79 -0.29
C TYR A 361 -1.49 30.17 -1.72
N VAL A 362 -1.96 29.43 -2.71
CA VAL A 362 -1.59 29.58 -4.12
C VAL A 362 -2.81 30.05 -4.92
N LYS A 363 -2.82 31.33 -5.27
CA LYS A 363 -3.96 31.98 -5.94
C LYS A 363 -4.17 31.43 -7.35
N ALA A 364 -5.37 31.58 -7.87
CA ALA A 364 -5.79 31.10 -9.19
C ALA A 364 -4.81 31.49 -10.31
N GLY A 365 -4.36 30.50 -11.07
CA GLY A 365 -3.39 30.60 -12.15
C GLY A 365 -2.83 29.24 -12.54
N THR A 366 -2.21 29.18 -13.73
CA THR A 366 -1.44 28.02 -14.18
C THR A 366 0.04 28.25 -13.93
N TYR A 367 0.64 27.48 -13.04
CA TYR A 367 2.04 27.52 -12.63
C TYR A 367 2.80 26.44 -13.40
N VAL A 368 3.67 26.85 -14.32
CA VAL A 368 4.47 25.93 -15.14
C VAL A 368 5.85 25.84 -14.49
N GLU A 369 5.96 24.97 -13.49
CA GLU A 369 7.07 24.92 -12.53
C GLU A 369 7.40 23.47 -12.18
N ASP A 370 8.67 23.20 -11.90
CA ASP A 370 9.13 21.97 -11.23
C ASP A 370 9.12 22.21 -9.71
N VAL A 371 8.10 21.72 -9.02
CA VAL A 371 7.88 21.95 -7.59
C VAL A 371 8.26 20.71 -6.78
N LEU A 372 9.20 20.87 -5.84
CA LEU A 372 9.68 19.81 -4.95
C LEU A 372 9.48 20.17 -3.47
N VAL A 373 8.51 19.53 -2.81
CA VAL A 373 8.36 19.59 -1.35
C VAL A 373 9.31 18.57 -0.72
N THR A 374 10.55 18.97 -0.50
CA THR A 374 11.66 18.09 -0.06
C THR A 374 11.36 17.33 1.24
N LYS A 375 12.06 16.21 1.48
CA LYS A 375 11.99 15.44 2.75
C LYS A 375 12.30 16.23 4.03
N LYS A 376 12.85 17.45 3.93
CA LYS A 376 13.09 18.38 5.06
C LYS A 376 11.91 19.33 5.31
N MET A 377 10.95 19.49 4.40
CA MET A 377 9.81 20.39 4.52
C MET A 377 8.62 19.66 5.15
N TRP A 378 8.55 19.60 6.47
CA TRP A 378 7.51 18.86 7.19
C TRP A 378 6.25 19.69 7.37
N ASN A 379 5.08 19.04 7.35
CA ASN A 379 3.77 19.62 7.65
C ASN A 379 3.37 20.83 6.76
N VAL A 380 3.84 20.87 5.51
CA VAL A 380 3.41 21.90 4.55
C VAL A 380 1.96 21.65 4.14
N ILE A 381 1.11 22.66 4.29
CA ILE A 381 -0.27 22.68 3.80
C ILE A 381 -0.34 23.64 2.61
N MET A 382 -0.58 23.13 1.41
CA MET A 382 -0.74 23.93 0.20
C MET A 382 -2.23 23.99 -0.19
N ILE A 383 -2.78 25.19 -0.32
CA ILE A 383 -4.21 25.42 -0.60
C ILE A 383 -4.34 26.27 -1.87
N GLY A 384 -5.16 25.83 -2.83
CA GLY A 384 -5.52 26.61 -4.03
C GLY A 384 -6.92 27.25 -3.96
N ASP A 385 -7.31 27.97 -5.02
CA ASP A 385 -8.65 28.57 -5.19
C ASP A 385 -9.70 27.62 -5.78
N GLY A 386 -9.31 26.37 -6.05
CA GLY A 386 -10.08 25.33 -6.72
C GLY A 386 -9.19 24.49 -7.62
N MET A 387 -9.47 23.18 -7.71
CA MET A 387 -8.70 22.23 -8.52
C MET A 387 -8.74 22.51 -10.04
N ASP A 388 -9.65 23.39 -10.46
CA ASP A 388 -9.86 23.91 -11.82
C ASP A 388 -9.23 25.29 -12.03
N LYS A 389 -8.77 25.96 -10.96
CA LYS A 389 -8.30 27.35 -10.97
C LYS A 389 -6.83 27.52 -10.61
N THR A 390 -6.34 26.78 -9.62
CA THR A 390 -4.93 26.77 -9.24
C THR A 390 -4.31 25.48 -9.75
N VAL A 391 -3.55 25.57 -10.84
CA VAL A 391 -3.06 24.41 -11.59
C VAL A 391 -1.53 24.43 -11.67
N ILE A 392 -0.86 23.38 -11.21
CA ILE A 392 0.57 23.14 -11.42
C ILE A 392 0.71 22.25 -12.66
N SER A 393 1.61 22.61 -13.58
CA SER A 393 1.73 21.97 -14.89
C SER A 393 3.18 21.74 -15.31
N GLY A 394 3.42 20.62 -15.99
CA GLY A 394 4.67 20.35 -16.73
C GLY A 394 4.45 19.38 -17.88
N SER A 395 5.53 18.94 -18.53
CA SER A 395 5.49 18.11 -19.76
C SER A 395 6.64 17.10 -19.90
N LYS A 396 7.41 16.86 -18.83
CA LYS A 396 8.50 15.88 -18.84
C LYS A 396 7.96 14.46 -19.02
N ASN A 397 8.71 13.64 -19.73
CA ASN A 397 8.31 12.29 -20.13
C ASN A 397 9.53 11.42 -20.52
N VAL A 398 9.33 10.11 -20.64
CA VAL A 398 10.40 9.14 -20.94
C VAL A 398 10.84 9.08 -22.41
N VAL A 399 9.99 9.51 -23.35
CA VAL A 399 10.34 9.55 -24.78
C VAL A 399 11.39 10.63 -25.04
N ASP A 400 11.24 11.79 -24.39
CA ASP A 400 12.18 12.90 -24.43
C ASP A 400 13.36 12.73 -23.45
N GLY A 401 13.48 11.56 -22.83
CA GLY A 401 14.68 11.12 -22.10
C GLY A 401 14.63 11.24 -20.57
N THR A 402 13.58 11.80 -19.97
CA THR A 402 13.47 11.92 -18.50
C THR A 402 12.98 10.59 -17.89
N PRO A 403 13.71 9.94 -16.96
CA PRO A 403 13.22 8.73 -16.30
C PRO A 403 11.88 8.96 -15.58
N THR A 404 10.94 8.02 -15.63
CA THR A 404 9.56 8.15 -15.09
C THR A 404 9.51 8.83 -13.72
N PHE A 405 10.38 8.40 -12.80
CA PHE A 405 10.50 8.92 -11.44
C PHE A 405 10.75 10.45 -11.34
N ARG A 406 11.32 11.07 -12.39
CA ARG A 406 11.63 12.51 -12.50
C ARG A 406 10.73 13.26 -13.48
N THR A 407 9.68 12.62 -14.02
CA THR A 407 8.74 13.27 -14.97
C THR A 407 7.70 14.16 -14.29
N ALA A 408 7.50 14.01 -12.98
CA ALA A 408 6.50 14.76 -12.22
C ALA A 408 6.87 16.25 -12.07
N PRO A 409 6.02 17.20 -12.51
CA PRO A 409 6.18 18.62 -12.20
C PRO A 409 5.88 18.94 -10.73
N PHE A 410 5.16 18.08 -10.01
CA PHE A 410 4.90 18.23 -8.58
C PHE A 410 5.32 16.98 -7.80
N ILE A 411 6.29 17.15 -6.91
CA ILE A 411 6.91 16.07 -6.13
C ILE A 411 6.76 16.37 -4.63
N VAL A 412 6.29 15.37 -3.88
CA VAL A 412 6.10 15.46 -2.43
C VAL A 412 6.90 14.38 -1.70
N GLU A 413 7.85 14.81 -0.87
CA GLU A 413 8.70 13.96 -0.02
C GLU A 413 8.64 14.39 1.47
N GLY A 414 8.20 15.62 1.74
CA GLY A 414 7.95 16.12 3.09
C GLY A 414 6.81 15.40 3.80
N ARG A 415 7.09 14.79 4.96
CA ARG A 415 6.07 14.09 5.78
C ARG A 415 4.97 15.06 6.25
N GLY A 416 3.73 14.56 6.31
CA GLY A 416 2.58 15.35 6.75
C GLY A 416 2.12 16.43 5.77
N PHE A 417 2.52 16.34 4.49
CA PHE A 417 2.05 17.26 3.45
C PHE A 417 0.53 17.17 3.25
N ILE A 418 -0.13 18.31 3.08
CA ILE A 418 -1.55 18.39 2.71
C ILE A 418 -1.71 19.29 1.49
N GLY A 419 -2.14 18.73 0.36
CA GLY A 419 -2.61 19.50 -0.80
C GLY A 419 -4.13 19.61 -0.77
N ARG A 420 -4.67 20.82 -1.00
CA ARG A 420 -6.12 21.06 -1.05
C ARG A 420 -6.51 22.02 -2.16
N ASP A 421 -7.59 21.73 -2.88
CA ASP A 421 -8.17 22.62 -3.91
C ASP A 421 -7.14 23.00 -5.02
N LEU A 422 -6.32 22.03 -5.44
CA LEU A 422 -5.22 22.18 -6.42
C LEU A 422 -5.39 21.21 -7.60
N GLY A 423 -5.05 21.65 -8.81
CA GLY A 423 -4.91 20.78 -9.98
C GLY A 423 -3.46 20.51 -10.35
N PHE A 424 -3.17 19.30 -10.82
CA PHE A 424 -1.84 18.88 -11.24
C PHE A 424 -1.93 18.24 -12.62
N ILE A 425 -1.17 18.75 -13.61
CA ILE A 425 -1.26 18.32 -15.00
C ILE A 425 0.12 17.98 -15.58
N ASN A 426 0.23 16.81 -16.22
CA ASN A 426 1.31 16.57 -17.18
C ASN A 426 0.77 16.61 -18.61
N THR A 427 1.21 17.59 -19.40
CA THR A 427 0.70 17.89 -20.74
C THR A 427 1.45 17.15 -21.87
N ALA A 428 2.31 16.19 -21.54
CA ALA A 428 3.15 15.50 -22.53
C ALA A 428 2.37 14.76 -23.64
N GLY A 429 1.19 14.21 -23.33
CA GLY A 429 0.37 13.45 -24.29
C GLY A 429 0.66 11.94 -24.30
N PRO A 430 -0.26 11.10 -24.83
CA PRO A 430 -0.14 9.64 -24.78
C PRO A 430 0.94 9.06 -25.70
N GLU A 431 1.41 9.82 -26.69
CA GLU A 431 2.54 9.48 -27.57
C GLU A 431 3.90 9.59 -26.86
N LYS A 432 3.95 10.25 -25.71
CA LYS A 432 5.16 10.42 -24.89
C LYS A 432 5.37 9.34 -23.83
N HIS A 433 4.46 8.35 -23.79
CA HIS A 433 4.43 7.27 -22.80
C HIS A 433 4.40 7.81 -21.36
N GLN A 434 5.17 7.23 -20.44
CA GLN A 434 5.18 7.58 -19.02
C GLN A 434 5.46 9.08 -18.79
N ALA A 435 4.48 9.78 -18.20
CA ALA A 435 4.53 11.21 -17.96
C ALA A 435 3.70 11.57 -16.71
N VAL A 436 4.34 11.51 -15.54
CA VAL A 436 3.70 11.67 -14.23
C VAL A 436 3.26 13.12 -14.00
N ALA A 437 2.07 13.33 -13.43
CA ALA A 437 1.60 14.64 -12.97
C ALA A 437 1.98 14.91 -11.50
N VAL A 438 1.85 13.89 -10.63
CA VAL A 438 2.30 13.97 -9.22
C VAL A 438 3.05 12.71 -8.80
N ARG A 439 4.23 12.88 -8.18
CA ARG A 439 4.92 11.83 -7.42
C ARG A 439 4.82 12.11 -5.93
N THR A 440 4.37 11.12 -5.15
CA THR A 440 4.32 11.22 -3.69
C THR A 440 5.12 10.09 -3.05
N LYS A 441 6.17 10.48 -2.31
CA LYS A 441 7.07 9.65 -1.50
C LYS A 441 7.13 10.23 -0.08
N ALA A 442 5.97 10.47 0.51
CA ALA A 442 5.83 11.16 1.80
C ALA A 442 4.89 10.38 2.74
N ASP A 443 5.33 10.17 3.98
CA ASP A 443 4.50 9.56 5.01
C ASP A 443 3.41 10.54 5.48
N ARG A 444 2.18 10.05 5.58
CA ARG A 444 1.00 10.82 6.02
C ARG A 444 0.66 11.99 5.10
N ALA A 445 0.90 11.80 3.79
CA ALA A 445 0.48 12.75 2.76
C ALA A 445 -1.04 12.71 2.55
N ILE A 446 -1.66 13.87 2.37
CA ILE A 446 -3.09 14.02 2.10
C ILE A 446 -3.30 14.88 0.85
N PHE A 447 -4.19 14.44 -0.04
CA PHE A 447 -4.75 15.27 -1.10
C PHE A 447 -6.26 15.35 -0.93
N TYR A 448 -6.80 16.56 -0.83
CA TYR A 448 -8.22 16.81 -0.57
C TYR A 448 -8.82 17.76 -1.60
N ARG A 449 -9.75 17.27 -2.42
CA ARG A 449 -10.30 18.02 -3.56
C ARG A 449 -9.20 18.52 -4.49
N CYS A 450 -8.37 17.60 -4.97
CA CYS A 450 -7.36 17.88 -5.98
C CYS A 450 -7.72 17.16 -7.30
N SER A 451 -7.23 17.70 -8.42
CA SER A 451 -7.32 17.03 -9.73
C SER A 451 -5.94 16.57 -10.19
N PHE A 452 -5.88 15.40 -10.85
CA PHE A 452 -4.67 14.81 -11.39
C PHE A 452 -4.93 14.45 -12.85
N ASP A 453 -4.35 15.19 -13.80
CA ASP A 453 -4.59 15.03 -15.23
C ASP A 453 -3.31 14.64 -15.99
N GLY A 454 -3.42 13.62 -16.82
CA GLY A 454 -2.33 13.08 -17.62
C GLY A 454 -2.84 11.99 -18.55
N TYR A 455 -1.92 11.15 -19.00
CA TYR A 455 -2.21 9.98 -19.83
C TYR A 455 -1.66 8.72 -19.16
N GLN A 456 -0.45 8.31 -19.53
CA GLN A 456 0.20 7.16 -18.91
C GLN A 456 0.97 7.59 -17.65
N ASP A 457 0.86 6.80 -16.58
CA ASP A 457 1.55 6.99 -15.30
C ASP A 457 1.16 8.31 -14.56
N THR A 458 -0.07 8.82 -14.71
CA THR A 458 -0.49 10.14 -14.16
C THR A 458 -0.16 10.36 -12.66
N LEU A 459 -0.50 9.41 -11.79
CA LEU A 459 -0.33 9.54 -10.33
C LEU A 459 0.58 8.44 -9.78
N TYR A 460 1.80 8.82 -9.40
CA TYR A 460 2.80 7.93 -8.81
C TYR A 460 2.71 7.98 -7.27
N THR A 461 1.88 7.11 -6.70
CA THR A 461 1.82 6.83 -5.26
C THR A 461 3.00 5.94 -4.88
N HIS A 462 4.21 6.52 -4.86
CA HIS A 462 5.48 5.79 -4.83
C HIS A 462 5.59 4.86 -3.62
N SER A 463 5.62 5.41 -2.40
CA SER A 463 5.74 4.63 -1.15
C SER A 463 5.18 5.42 0.05
N LEU A 464 5.21 4.79 1.24
CA LEU A 464 4.70 5.33 2.52
C LEU A 464 3.15 5.47 2.55
N ARG A 465 2.59 6.05 3.63
CA ARG A 465 1.13 6.15 3.83
C ARG A 465 0.54 7.41 3.19
N GLN A 466 -0.50 7.26 2.37
CA GLN A 466 -1.10 8.34 1.59
C GLN A 466 -2.64 8.27 1.60
N PHE A 467 -3.33 9.41 1.66
CA PHE A 467 -4.80 9.49 1.65
C PHE A 467 -5.31 10.52 0.63
N TYR A 468 -6.16 10.06 -0.29
CA TYR A 468 -6.75 10.89 -1.35
C TYR A 468 -8.26 10.95 -1.15
N ARG A 469 -8.83 12.15 -1.04
CA ARG A 469 -10.25 12.36 -0.73
C ARG A 469 -10.90 13.35 -1.68
N GLU A 470 -12.07 13.00 -2.23
CA GLU A 470 -12.86 13.87 -3.11
C GLU A 470 -12.04 14.42 -4.29
N CYS A 471 -11.08 13.62 -4.78
CA CYS A 471 -10.19 13.98 -5.88
C CYS A 471 -10.67 13.43 -7.23
N ASP A 472 -10.34 14.14 -8.30
CA ASP A 472 -10.61 13.72 -9.68
C ASP A 472 -9.30 13.26 -10.34
N ILE A 473 -9.26 12.02 -10.86
CA ILE A 473 -8.02 11.37 -11.34
C ILE A 473 -8.25 10.87 -12.77
N HIS A 474 -7.49 11.41 -13.73
CA HIS A 474 -7.63 11.14 -15.16
C HIS A 474 -6.40 10.43 -15.74
N GLY A 475 -6.60 9.52 -16.69
CA GLY A 475 -5.48 8.88 -17.38
C GLY A 475 -5.86 7.69 -18.26
N THR A 476 -4.84 6.97 -18.73
CA THR A 476 -4.95 5.86 -19.67
C THR A 476 -4.33 4.57 -19.13
N ILE A 477 -3.01 4.41 -19.31
CA ILE A 477 -2.23 3.25 -18.89
C ILE A 477 -1.66 3.52 -17.51
N ASP A 478 -1.87 2.58 -16.58
CA ASP A 478 -1.25 2.52 -15.25
C ASP A 478 -1.34 3.84 -14.47
N PHE A 479 -2.44 4.58 -14.65
CA PHE A 479 -2.47 5.99 -14.25
C PHE A 479 -2.59 6.24 -12.74
N ILE A 480 -2.76 5.18 -11.94
CA ILE A 480 -2.51 5.14 -10.50
C ILE A 480 -1.52 3.99 -10.22
N PHE A 481 -0.27 4.29 -9.89
CA PHE A 481 0.78 3.25 -9.75
C PHE A 481 1.79 3.55 -8.65
N GLY A 482 2.57 2.51 -8.31
CA GLY A 482 3.53 2.54 -7.21
C GLY A 482 3.19 1.54 -6.10
N ASP A 483 3.79 1.73 -4.94
CA ASP A 483 3.84 0.78 -3.83
C ASP A 483 3.66 1.50 -2.48
N ALA A 484 2.81 2.53 -2.47
CA ALA A 484 2.34 3.15 -1.24
C ALA A 484 1.32 2.27 -0.50
N SER A 485 1.17 2.50 0.80
CA SER A 485 -0.08 2.19 1.50
C SER A 485 -1.04 3.34 1.20
N VAL A 486 -1.95 3.17 0.23
CA VAL A 486 -2.80 4.27 -0.25
C VAL A 486 -4.29 3.94 -0.20
N VAL A 487 -5.08 4.89 0.31
CA VAL A 487 -6.55 4.88 0.21
C VAL A 487 -7.02 6.05 -0.64
N PHE A 488 -7.82 5.74 -1.66
CA PHE A 488 -8.65 6.68 -2.40
C PHE A 488 -10.07 6.57 -1.87
N GLN A 489 -10.64 7.67 -1.36
CA GLN A 489 -11.99 7.68 -0.82
C GLN A 489 -12.87 8.76 -1.46
N LYS A 490 -14.06 8.39 -1.94
CA LYS A 490 -14.98 9.29 -2.67
C LYS A 490 -14.33 10.08 -3.82
N CYS A 491 -13.32 9.51 -4.45
CA CYS A 491 -12.69 10.09 -5.63
C CYS A 491 -13.49 9.73 -6.90
N ILE A 492 -13.34 10.52 -7.95
CA ILE A 492 -13.86 10.18 -9.28
C ILE A 492 -12.67 9.83 -10.18
N ILE A 493 -12.63 8.56 -10.58
CA ILE A 493 -11.54 7.95 -11.34
C ILE A 493 -12.02 7.84 -12.78
N ARG A 494 -11.39 8.57 -13.69
CA ARG A 494 -11.83 8.69 -15.08
C ARG A 494 -10.79 8.25 -16.10
N PRO A 495 -10.89 7.00 -16.57
CA PRO A 495 -10.20 6.57 -17.80
C PRO A 495 -10.60 7.49 -18.96
N ARG A 496 -9.62 7.93 -19.75
CA ARG A 496 -9.81 8.71 -20.99
C ARG A 496 -9.46 7.88 -22.22
N GLN A 497 -9.77 8.36 -23.42
CA GLN A 497 -9.42 7.68 -24.66
C GLN A 497 -7.89 7.57 -24.86
N PRO A 498 -7.30 6.35 -25.01
CA PRO A 498 -5.88 6.18 -25.33
C PRO A 498 -5.65 6.06 -26.85
N LEU A 499 -4.39 5.87 -27.27
CA LEU A 499 -4.04 5.68 -28.69
C LEU A 499 -4.65 4.38 -29.28
N PRO A 500 -4.79 4.27 -30.62
CA PRO A 500 -5.49 3.15 -31.25
C PRO A 500 -4.96 1.73 -30.99
N ASN A 501 -3.73 1.58 -30.51
CA ASN A 501 -3.13 0.28 -30.18
C ASN A 501 -2.88 0.10 -28.66
N GLN A 502 -3.47 0.98 -27.85
CA GLN A 502 -3.38 0.95 -26.39
C GLN A 502 -4.72 0.50 -25.77
N LEU A 503 -4.62 0.19 -24.48
CA LEU A 503 -5.73 -0.12 -23.57
C LEU A 503 -5.56 0.76 -22.33
N ASN A 504 -6.58 0.83 -21.47
CA ASN A 504 -6.48 1.51 -20.20
C ASN A 504 -6.32 0.52 -19.03
N THR A 505 -5.52 0.90 -18.05
CA THR A 505 -5.34 0.20 -16.78
C THR A 505 -5.39 1.23 -15.66
N ILE A 506 -6.37 1.11 -14.77
CA ILE A 506 -6.55 2.09 -13.68
C ILE A 506 -5.41 1.98 -12.68
N THR A 507 -5.06 0.76 -12.23
CA THR A 507 -3.93 0.55 -11.31
C THR A 507 -2.78 -0.30 -11.87
N ALA A 508 -1.55 0.01 -11.42
CA ALA A 508 -0.39 -0.86 -11.54
C ALA A 508 0.42 -0.89 -10.23
N GLN A 509 0.02 -1.76 -9.31
CA GLN A 509 0.53 -1.74 -7.94
C GLN A 509 1.80 -2.61 -7.78
N GLY A 510 2.82 -2.06 -7.10
CA GLY A 510 4.22 -2.50 -7.08
C GLY A 510 4.72 -3.36 -5.91
N ARG A 511 3.86 -3.77 -4.96
CA ARG A 511 4.28 -4.63 -3.84
C ARG A 511 5.07 -5.87 -4.27
N SER A 512 6.25 -6.04 -3.68
CA SER A 512 7.30 -6.98 -4.10
C SER A 512 7.78 -7.94 -3.01
N ASP A 513 7.41 -7.72 -1.75
CA ASP A 513 7.59 -8.61 -0.60
C ASP A 513 6.26 -8.78 0.15
N PRO A 514 5.85 -9.99 0.56
CA PRO A 514 4.52 -10.22 1.16
C PRO A 514 4.37 -9.67 2.58
N ASN A 515 5.48 -9.26 3.23
CA ASN A 515 5.45 -8.66 4.57
C ASN A 515 5.15 -7.15 4.53
N GLU A 516 5.27 -6.52 3.36
CA GLU A 516 4.96 -5.11 3.14
C GLU A 516 3.50 -4.80 3.50
N ASN A 517 3.27 -3.64 4.11
CA ASN A 517 1.92 -3.12 4.41
C ASN A 517 1.35 -2.22 3.31
N THR A 518 1.85 -2.36 2.09
CA THR A 518 1.53 -1.54 0.91
C THR A 518 0.39 -2.13 0.09
N GLY A 519 -0.18 -1.33 -0.81
CA GLY A 519 -1.32 -1.69 -1.64
C GLY A 519 -2.25 -0.51 -1.91
N THR A 520 -3.06 -0.66 -2.96
CA THR A 520 -4.03 0.36 -3.38
C THR A 520 -5.44 -0.04 -2.94
N SER A 521 -6.10 0.82 -2.15
CA SER A 521 -7.47 0.62 -1.69
C SER A 521 -8.37 1.75 -2.22
N ILE A 522 -9.40 1.40 -3.02
CA ILE A 522 -10.33 2.32 -3.66
C ILE A 522 -11.71 2.11 -3.01
N GLN A 523 -12.24 3.15 -2.36
CA GLN A 523 -13.37 3.09 -1.44
C GLN A 523 -14.40 4.19 -1.73
N ASP A 524 -15.69 3.84 -1.79
CA ASP A 524 -16.79 4.79 -2.03
C ASP A 524 -16.60 5.66 -3.31
N CYS A 525 -15.79 5.20 -4.26
CA CYS A 525 -15.38 5.98 -5.43
C CYS A 525 -16.34 5.77 -6.61
N THR A 526 -16.27 6.64 -7.61
CA THR A 526 -16.94 6.45 -8.91
C THR A 526 -15.89 6.23 -9.99
N ILE A 527 -15.98 5.11 -10.71
CA ILE A 527 -15.18 4.81 -11.90
C ILE A 527 -16.07 5.01 -13.12
N SER A 528 -15.81 6.06 -13.90
CA SER A 528 -16.62 6.43 -15.07
C SER A 528 -15.74 7.10 -16.11
N PRO A 529 -15.92 6.88 -17.43
CA PRO A 529 -15.04 7.46 -18.43
C PRO A 529 -15.07 9.00 -18.40
N LEU A 530 -13.94 9.64 -18.75
CA LEU A 530 -13.85 11.11 -18.88
C LEU A 530 -14.57 11.60 -20.14
N ASP A 531 -14.41 10.85 -21.21
CA ASP A 531 -14.85 11.14 -22.57
C ASP A 531 -15.36 9.84 -23.25
N VAL A 532 -15.45 9.81 -24.58
CA VAL A 532 -15.83 8.58 -25.31
C VAL A 532 -14.63 7.63 -25.36
N VAL A 533 -14.59 6.69 -24.42
CA VAL A 533 -13.58 5.62 -24.38
C VAL A 533 -14.05 4.42 -25.21
N ASN A 534 -13.41 4.18 -26.35
CA ASN A 534 -13.69 3.04 -27.24
C ASN A 534 -12.65 1.91 -27.15
N ARG A 535 -11.90 1.85 -26.04
CA ARG A 535 -10.80 0.90 -25.81
C ARG A 535 -11.00 0.10 -24.53
N PRO A 536 -10.53 -1.17 -24.48
CA PRO A 536 -10.61 -1.99 -23.28
C PRO A 536 -10.00 -1.25 -22.08
N THR A 537 -10.71 -1.26 -20.96
CA THR A 537 -10.29 -0.61 -19.72
C THR A 537 -10.39 -1.61 -18.58
N PHE A 538 -9.31 -1.76 -17.82
CA PHE A 538 -9.22 -2.70 -16.69
C PHE A 538 -9.00 -1.95 -15.38
N LEU A 539 -9.49 -2.52 -14.28
CA LEU A 539 -9.24 -2.05 -12.91
C LEU A 539 -7.75 -2.02 -12.58
N GLY A 540 -6.94 -2.91 -13.19
CA GLY A 540 -5.49 -2.82 -13.13
C GLY A 540 -4.75 -4.03 -13.68
N ARG A 541 -3.42 -3.99 -13.55
CA ARG A 541 -2.50 -5.08 -13.88
C ARG A 541 -1.35 -5.19 -12.86
N PRO A 542 -0.90 -6.41 -12.50
CA PRO A 542 0.05 -6.60 -11.41
C PRO A 542 1.48 -6.31 -11.88
N TRP A 543 1.99 -5.12 -11.56
CA TRP A 543 3.37 -4.72 -11.91
C TRP A 543 4.42 -5.62 -11.24
N LYS A 544 4.15 -6.06 -10.00
CA LYS A 544 5.06 -6.88 -9.19
C LYS A 544 4.34 -8.08 -8.55
N VAL A 545 5.14 -9.04 -8.06
CA VAL A 545 4.67 -10.41 -7.78
C VAL A 545 3.74 -10.56 -6.56
N TYR A 546 3.64 -9.55 -5.69
CA TYR A 546 2.71 -9.53 -4.55
C TYR A 546 1.64 -8.43 -4.71
N ALA A 547 1.36 -7.97 -5.93
CA ALA A 547 0.52 -6.81 -6.18
C ALA A 547 -0.85 -6.88 -5.46
N THR A 548 -1.17 -5.84 -4.69
CA THR A 548 -2.41 -5.74 -3.91
C THR A 548 -3.25 -4.57 -4.42
N THR A 549 -4.48 -4.84 -4.86
CA THR A 549 -5.44 -3.79 -5.21
C THR A 549 -6.84 -4.22 -4.81
N VAL A 550 -7.53 -3.34 -4.10
CA VAL A 550 -8.89 -3.58 -3.57
C VAL A 550 -9.80 -2.47 -4.05
N VAL A 551 -10.90 -2.84 -4.71
CA VAL A 551 -11.96 -1.91 -5.12
C VAL A 551 -13.23 -2.28 -4.37
N MET A 552 -13.70 -1.41 -3.48
CA MET A 552 -14.88 -1.71 -2.65
C MET A 552 -15.83 -0.53 -2.48
N ASN A 553 -17.11 -0.85 -2.24
CA ASN A 553 -18.21 0.11 -2.09
C ASN A 553 -18.33 1.14 -3.23
N SER A 554 -17.73 0.85 -4.40
CA SER A 554 -17.52 1.82 -5.47
C SER A 554 -18.53 1.60 -6.60
N ASN A 555 -18.93 2.68 -7.27
CA ASN A 555 -19.76 2.64 -8.47
C ASN A 555 -18.86 2.47 -9.70
N ILE A 556 -18.96 1.34 -10.39
CA ILE A 556 -18.15 0.97 -11.54
C ILE A 556 -19.03 1.08 -12.80
N GLY A 557 -18.73 2.07 -13.64
CA GLY A 557 -19.37 2.27 -14.94
C GLY A 557 -18.97 1.21 -15.97
N SER A 558 -19.75 1.13 -17.06
CA SER A 558 -19.63 0.12 -18.13
C SER A 558 -18.38 0.25 -19.00
N VAL A 559 -17.48 1.19 -18.67
CA VAL A 559 -16.16 1.32 -19.32
C VAL A 559 -15.23 0.16 -18.94
N VAL A 560 -15.40 -0.42 -17.75
CA VAL A 560 -14.58 -1.55 -17.29
C VAL A 560 -14.97 -2.83 -18.01
N ASP A 561 -13.99 -3.47 -18.64
CA ASP A 561 -14.12 -4.75 -19.34
C ASP A 561 -14.66 -5.84 -18.39
N PRO A 562 -15.55 -6.75 -18.84
CA PRO A 562 -16.09 -7.82 -18.00
C PRO A 562 -15.04 -8.67 -17.28
N LYS A 563 -13.84 -8.86 -17.86
CA LYS A 563 -12.71 -9.55 -17.22
C LYS A 563 -12.18 -8.83 -15.98
N GLY A 564 -12.40 -7.51 -15.89
CA GLY A 564 -12.03 -6.63 -14.79
C GLY A 564 -10.54 -6.32 -14.71
N TRP A 565 -9.67 -7.32 -14.89
CA TRP A 565 -8.23 -7.22 -14.69
C TRP A 565 -7.48 -7.81 -15.90
N ILE A 566 -6.26 -7.35 -16.17
CA ILE A 566 -5.41 -7.87 -17.25
C ILE A 566 -4.01 -8.23 -16.73
N SER A 567 -3.42 -9.31 -17.26
CA SER A 567 -2.08 -9.73 -16.84
C SER A 567 -1.00 -8.80 -17.39
N TRP A 568 0.10 -8.65 -16.63
CA TRP A 568 1.18 -7.71 -16.96
C TRP A 568 1.73 -7.86 -18.39
N THR A 569 1.91 -9.11 -18.84
CA THR A 569 2.46 -9.47 -20.15
C THR A 569 1.41 -9.87 -21.19
N GLY A 570 0.12 -9.91 -20.81
CA GLY A 570 -1.00 -10.37 -21.64
C GLY A 570 -0.99 -11.85 -22.04
N LYS A 571 0.05 -12.63 -21.68
CA LYS A 571 0.27 -14.02 -22.16
C LYS A 571 0.21 -15.09 -21.08
N THR A 572 0.43 -14.71 -19.83
CA THR A 572 0.49 -15.62 -18.68
C THR A 572 -0.38 -15.07 -17.56
N ASP A 573 -1.08 -15.96 -16.84
CA ASP A 573 -1.73 -15.57 -15.60
C ASP A 573 -0.69 -15.08 -14.57
N PRO A 574 -1.04 -14.12 -13.71
CA PRO A 574 -0.14 -13.62 -12.69
C PRO A 574 0.08 -14.66 -11.59
N PRO A 575 1.16 -14.51 -10.80
CA PRO A 575 1.41 -15.36 -9.63
C PRO A 575 0.21 -15.40 -8.67
N ALA A 576 -0.05 -16.56 -8.07
CA ALA A 576 -1.08 -16.73 -7.03
C ALA A 576 -0.85 -15.90 -5.75
N THR A 577 0.27 -15.18 -5.68
CA THR A 577 0.70 -14.30 -4.59
C THR A 577 0.19 -12.86 -4.69
N ILE A 578 -0.42 -12.47 -5.81
CA ILE A 578 -1.16 -11.19 -5.90
C ILE A 578 -2.44 -11.26 -5.05
N PHE A 579 -2.98 -10.09 -4.67
CA PHE A 579 -4.28 -9.97 -4.01
C PHE A 579 -5.11 -8.88 -4.68
N TYR A 580 -5.87 -9.27 -5.70
CA TYR A 580 -6.82 -8.38 -6.39
C TYR A 580 -8.24 -8.71 -5.95
N ALA A 581 -8.95 -7.74 -5.39
CA ALA A 581 -10.25 -7.99 -4.78
C ALA A 581 -11.31 -6.94 -5.12
N GLU A 582 -12.54 -7.41 -5.21
CA GLU A 582 -13.74 -6.60 -5.35
C GLU A 582 -14.71 -6.90 -4.19
N ASN A 583 -15.41 -5.88 -3.67
CA ASN A 583 -16.40 -6.08 -2.61
C ASN A 583 -17.48 -5.01 -2.61
N GLN A 584 -18.75 -5.42 -2.66
CA GLN A 584 -19.93 -4.52 -2.55
C GLN A 584 -19.91 -3.35 -3.55
N ASN A 585 -19.28 -3.54 -4.71
CA ASN A 585 -19.33 -2.58 -5.81
C ASN A 585 -20.70 -2.59 -6.48
N THR A 586 -21.06 -1.48 -7.11
CA THR A 586 -22.34 -1.26 -7.79
C THR A 586 -22.12 -0.70 -9.19
N GLY A 587 -23.16 -0.59 -10.01
CA GLY A 587 -23.06 -0.07 -11.38
C GLY A 587 -22.79 -1.16 -12.43
N PRO A 588 -22.92 -0.81 -13.73
CA PRO A 588 -22.94 -1.80 -14.81
C PRO A 588 -21.61 -2.51 -15.07
N GLY A 589 -20.46 -1.95 -14.64
CA GLY A 589 -19.15 -2.60 -14.72
C GLY A 589 -18.78 -3.46 -13.50
N ALA A 590 -19.62 -3.50 -12.46
CA ALA A 590 -19.33 -4.21 -11.21
C ALA A 590 -19.72 -5.70 -11.19
N ASN A 591 -20.28 -6.24 -12.27
CA ASN A 591 -20.62 -7.66 -12.36
C ASN A 591 -19.34 -8.51 -12.37
N THR A 592 -19.22 -9.46 -11.44
CA THR A 592 -18.03 -10.30 -11.28
C THR A 592 -18.10 -11.66 -11.99
N VAL A 593 -19.22 -12.00 -12.66
CA VAL A 593 -19.43 -13.33 -13.29
C VAL A 593 -18.36 -13.68 -14.34
N ASP A 594 -18.03 -12.72 -15.22
CA ASP A 594 -17.10 -12.94 -16.36
C ASP A 594 -15.65 -12.52 -16.05
N ARG A 595 -15.31 -12.32 -14.76
CA ARG A 595 -13.98 -11.91 -14.32
C ARG A 595 -12.94 -13.00 -14.55
N VAL A 596 -11.67 -12.57 -14.58
CA VAL A 596 -10.51 -13.47 -14.59
C VAL A 596 -10.57 -14.52 -13.48
N GLN A 597 -10.10 -15.74 -13.77
CA GLN A 597 -10.16 -16.89 -12.84
C GLN A 597 -8.80 -17.13 -12.13
N TRP A 598 -8.04 -16.05 -11.88
CA TRP A 598 -6.71 -16.13 -11.29
C TRP A 598 -6.76 -16.54 -9.82
N ALA A 599 -5.79 -17.35 -9.38
CA ALA A 599 -5.69 -17.79 -7.99
C ALA A 599 -5.51 -16.64 -6.97
N GLY A 600 -4.96 -15.50 -7.40
CA GLY A 600 -4.81 -14.27 -6.59
C GLY A 600 -5.95 -13.26 -6.78
N TYR A 601 -7.02 -13.60 -7.52
CA TYR A 601 -8.22 -12.77 -7.63
C TYR A 601 -9.32 -13.23 -6.66
N LYS A 602 -10.01 -12.28 -6.05
CA LYS A 602 -11.07 -12.51 -5.05
C LYS A 602 -12.32 -11.66 -5.37
N PRO A 603 -13.35 -12.24 -6.02
CA PRO A 603 -14.54 -11.48 -6.45
C PRO A 603 -15.41 -11.00 -5.28
N HIS A 604 -15.29 -11.62 -4.11
CA HIS A 604 -16.00 -11.26 -2.88
C HIS A 604 -15.07 -11.44 -1.67
N MET A 605 -14.96 -10.40 -0.84
CA MET A 605 -14.24 -10.46 0.43
C MET A 605 -15.16 -10.81 1.60
N THR A 606 -14.62 -11.42 2.66
CA THR A 606 -15.31 -11.43 3.95
C THR A 606 -15.28 -10.03 4.58
N PRO A 607 -16.22 -9.67 5.48
CA PRO A 607 -16.19 -8.38 6.17
C PRO A 607 -14.87 -8.11 6.90
N GLN A 608 -14.26 -9.15 7.48
CA GLN A 608 -12.97 -9.06 8.17
C GLN A 608 -11.82 -8.76 7.21
N GLU A 609 -11.82 -9.34 6.02
CA GLU A 609 -10.81 -9.04 5.00
C GLU A 609 -10.99 -7.62 4.46
N ALA A 610 -12.22 -7.22 4.11
CA ALA A 610 -12.53 -5.87 3.67
C ALA A 610 -12.08 -4.82 4.70
N GLN A 611 -12.33 -5.07 5.99
CA GLN A 611 -11.90 -4.22 7.10
C GLN A 611 -10.36 -4.03 7.15
N THR A 612 -9.55 -5.01 6.71
CA THR A 612 -8.08 -4.81 6.68
C THR A 612 -7.62 -3.75 5.70
N TYR A 613 -8.46 -3.39 4.71
CA TYR A 613 -8.18 -2.40 3.67
C TYR A 613 -8.91 -1.08 3.85
N THR A 614 -9.71 -0.90 4.93
CA THR A 614 -10.34 0.38 5.24
C THR A 614 -9.34 1.35 5.89
N THR A 615 -9.66 2.65 5.88
CA THR A 615 -8.73 3.73 6.25
C THR A 615 -8.12 3.57 7.66
N GLY A 616 -8.90 3.11 8.63
CA GLY A 616 -8.45 2.91 10.00
C GLY A 616 -7.32 1.86 10.09
N PRO A 617 -7.57 0.58 9.78
CA PRO A 617 -6.56 -0.47 9.89
C PRO A 617 -5.44 -0.39 8.85
N PHE A 618 -5.73 0.00 7.61
CA PHE A 618 -4.77 -0.05 6.51
C PHE A 618 -3.72 1.08 6.59
N LEU A 619 -4.16 2.31 6.87
CA LEU A 619 -3.27 3.47 6.97
C LEU A 619 -2.92 3.85 8.40
N GLN A 620 -3.43 3.12 9.41
CA GLN A 620 -3.45 3.57 10.80
C GLN A 620 -4.15 4.93 10.93
N GLY A 621 -5.19 5.17 10.12
CA GLY A 621 -5.76 6.51 9.88
C GLY A 621 -6.22 7.24 11.13
N ASN A 622 -6.66 6.51 12.16
CA ASN A 622 -7.04 7.06 13.46
C ASN A 622 -5.92 7.82 14.17
N ASP A 623 -4.66 7.44 13.94
CA ASP A 623 -3.51 7.99 14.64
C ASP A 623 -3.01 9.32 14.01
N TRP A 624 -3.56 9.75 12.86
CA TRP A 624 -3.06 10.95 12.15
C TRP A 624 -4.07 11.74 11.31
N LEU A 625 -5.09 11.09 10.71
CA LEU A 625 -6.10 11.81 9.91
C LEU A 625 -6.97 12.80 10.71
N PRO A 626 -7.35 12.56 11.99
CA PRO A 626 -8.15 13.52 12.77
C PRO A 626 -7.57 14.93 12.86
N GLU A 627 -6.24 15.07 12.81
CA GLU A 627 -5.55 16.35 12.91
C GLU A 627 -5.69 17.21 11.65
N SER A 628 -5.75 16.58 10.48
CA SER A 628 -6.00 17.28 9.22
C SER A 628 -7.36 18.00 9.22
N GLY A 629 -8.39 17.33 9.75
CA GLY A 629 -9.78 17.76 9.61
C GLY A 629 -10.45 17.41 8.29
N VAL A 630 -9.78 16.69 7.38
CA VAL A 630 -10.41 16.07 6.22
C VAL A 630 -11.39 14.99 6.68
N SER A 631 -12.55 14.90 6.03
CA SER A 631 -13.52 13.85 6.34
C SER A 631 -13.09 12.50 5.77
N TYR A 632 -13.17 11.44 6.58
CA TYR A 632 -12.82 10.07 6.18
C TYR A 632 -13.79 9.06 6.80
N THR A 633 -13.93 7.88 6.20
CA THR A 633 -14.60 6.72 6.81
C THR A 633 -13.54 5.71 7.25
N LEU A 634 -13.80 5.01 8.36
CA LEU A 634 -12.89 4.08 9.02
C LEU A 634 -12.72 2.75 8.31
#